data_AF-A0A914EAB4-F1
#
_entry.id   AF-A0A914EAB4-F1
#
_cell.length_a   1.000
_cell.length_b   1.000
_cell.length_c   1.000
_cell.angle_alpha   90.00
_cell.angle_beta   90.00
_cell.angle_gamma   90.00
#
_symmetry.space_group_name_H-M   'P 1'
#
loop_
_entity.id
_entity.type
_entity.pdbx_description
1 polymer ?
#
loop_
_entity_poly.entity_id
_entity_poly.type
_entity_poly.pdbx_seq_one_letter_code
_entity_poly.pdbx_strand_id
1 'polypeptide(L)'
;MMLGLFLFIIGIVAIVVLVAFNVRWLYMAYAGLSAILFMVYLAIDIQLIMGGRKYEISPEDYIFAAIQLFLDIIIIFWYLLAIFGGGRK
;
A
#
# COMPACT_ATOMS: atom_id res chain seq x y z
N MET A 1 2.48 -12.60 26.86
CA MET A 1 2.72 -12.85 25.43
C MET A 1 1.59 -13.61 24.74
N MET A 2 1.17 -14.80 25.22
CA MET A 2 0.13 -15.60 24.53
C MET A 2 -1.24 -14.91 24.37
N LEU A 3 -1.68 -14.13 25.36
CA LEU A 3 -2.96 -13.42 25.32
C LEU A 3 -2.96 -12.28 24.27
N GLY A 4 -1.82 -11.61 24.10
CA GLY A 4 -1.65 -10.58 23.07
C GLY A 4 -1.66 -11.15 21.65
N LEU A 5 -1.01 -12.30 21.45
CA LEU A 5 -1.03 -13.01 20.17
C LEU A 5 -2.46 -13.47 19.81
N PHE A 6 -3.21 -13.97 20.79
CA PHE A 6 -4.58 -14.41 20.62
C PHE A 6 -5.52 -13.26 20.20
N LEU A 7 -5.44 -12.11 20.88
CA LEU A 7 -6.21 -10.92 20.52
C LEU A 7 -5.82 -10.37 19.15
N PHE A 8 -4.54 -10.40 18.79
CA PHE A 8 -4.05 -9.97 17.49
C PHE A 8 -4.60 -10.83 16.35
N ILE A 9 -4.59 -12.16 16.52
CA ILE A 9 -5.13 -13.10 15.53
C ILE A 9 -6.65 -12.91 15.37
N ILE A 10 -7.41 -12.78 16.47
CA ILE A 10 -8.85 -12.50 16.41
C ILE A 10 -9.11 -11.17 15.69
N GLY A 11 -8.30 -10.14 15.95
CA GLY A 11 -8.38 -8.86 15.27
C GLY A 11 -8.20 -8.97 13.76
N ILE A 12 -7.19 -9.72 13.31
CA ILE A 12 -6.96 -9.97 11.87
C ILE A 12 -8.14 -10.73 11.25
N VAL A 13 -8.61 -11.80 11.90
CA VAL A 13 -9.74 -12.60 11.38
C VAL A 13 -11.01 -11.76 11.29
N ALA A 14 -11.31 -10.93 12.30
CA ALA A 14 -12.46 -10.03 12.29
C ALA A 14 -12.40 -9.02 11.13
N ILE A 15 -11.22 -8.44 10.86
CA ILE A 15 -11.00 -7.52 9.73
C ILE A 15 -11.23 -8.25 8.40
N VAL A 16 -10.67 -9.46 8.24
CA VAL A 16 -10.84 -10.26 7.01
C VAL A 16 -12.31 -10.61 6.77
N VAL A 17 -13.04 -11.01 7.82
CA VAL A 17 -14.46 -11.34 7.73
C VAL A 17 -15.29 -10.10 7.37
N LEU A 18 -15.02 -8.94 7.98
CA LEU A 18 -15.71 -7.69 7.67
C LEU A 18 -15.48 -7.23 6.23
N VAL A 19 -14.27 -7.42 5.70
CA VAL A 19 -13.95 -7.16 4.28
C VAL A 19 -14.69 -8.16 3.37
N ALA A 20 -14.79 -9.44 3.77
CA ALA A 20 -15.48 -10.48 3.00
C ALA A 20 -17.00 -10.27 2.89
N PHE A 21 -17.64 -9.66 3.89
CA PHE A 21 -19.06 -9.29 3.83
C PHE A 21 -19.36 -8.06 2.95
N ASN A 22 -18.36 -7.55 2.21
CA ASN A 22 -18.51 -6.57 1.13
C ASN A 22 -19.18 -5.25 1.57
N VAL A 23 -18.89 -4.84 2.80
CA VAL A 23 -19.38 -3.58 3.36
C VAL A 23 -18.72 -2.42 2.61
N ARG A 24 -19.48 -1.78 1.71
CA ARG A 24 -18.96 -0.80 0.75
C ARG A 24 -18.19 0.37 1.39
N TRP A 25 -18.65 0.89 2.53
CA TRP A 25 -17.94 1.98 3.22
C TRP A 25 -16.60 1.54 3.83
N LEU A 26 -16.53 0.30 4.32
CA LEU A 26 -15.30 -0.26 4.89
C LEU A 26 -14.27 -0.53 3.79
N TYR A 27 -14.72 -1.01 2.63
CA TYR A 27 -13.86 -1.17 1.45
C TYR A 27 -13.28 0.17 0.97
N MET A 28 -14.10 1.22 0.92
CA MET A 28 -13.62 2.57 0.58
C MET A 28 -12.62 3.11 1.62
N ALA A 29 -12.88 2.91 2.91
CA ALA A 29 -11.96 3.32 3.98
C ALA A 29 -10.62 2.58 3.89
N TYR A 30 -10.66 1.26 3.64
CA TYR A 30 -9.47 0.44 3.44
C TYR A 30 -8.66 0.89 2.22
N ALA A 31 -9.32 1.07 1.07
CA ALA A 31 -8.67 1.55 -0.15
C ALA A 31 -8.02 2.93 0.05
N GLY A 32 -8.68 3.84 0.78
CA GLY A 32 -8.12 5.15 1.12
C GLY A 32 -6.89 5.08 2.01
N LEU A 33 -6.94 4.26 3.07
CA LEU A 33 -5.80 4.04 3.97
C LEU A 33 -4.61 3.41 3.22
N SER A 34 -4.88 2.40 2.39
CA SER A 34 -3.87 1.77 1.53
C SER A 34 -3.27 2.78 0.56
N ALA A 35 -4.08 3.60 -0.13
CA ALA A 35 -3.58 4.61 -1.05
C ALA A 35 -2.62 5.60 -0.37
N ILE A 36 -2.98 6.11 0.82
CA ILE A 36 -2.12 7.01 1.60
C ILE A 36 -0.80 6.34 1.99
N LEU A 37 -0.88 5.10 2.47
CA LEU A 37 0.31 4.33 2.85
C LEU A 37 1.24 4.12 1.65
N PHE A 38 0.71 3.69 0.51
CA PHE A 38 1.51 3.50 -0.70
C PHE A 38 2.10 4.82 -1.25
N MET A 39 1.40 5.94 -1.12
CA MET A 39 1.97 7.25 -1.47
C MET A 39 3.17 7.62 -0.58
N VAL A 40 3.15 7.27 0.72
CA VAL A 40 4.30 7.46 1.61
C VAL A 40 5.45 6.52 1.24
N TYR A 41 5.17 5.25 0.92
CA TYR A 41 6.20 4.32 0.43
C TYR A 41 6.87 4.84 -0.85
N LEU A 42 6.08 5.27 -1.83
CA LEU A 42 6.60 5.85 -3.06
C LEU A 42 7.51 7.06 -2.78
N ALA A 43 7.15 7.93 -1.83
CA ALA A 43 8.01 9.05 -1.46
C ALA A 43 9.36 8.60 -0.88
N ILE A 44 9.36 7.52 -0.10
CA ILE A 44 10.59 6.91 0.44
C ILE A 44 11.43 6.28 -0.68
N ASP A 45 10.80 5.55 -1.60
CA ASP A 45 11.50 4.90 -2.71
C ASP A 45 12.10 5.93 -3.67
N ILE A 46 11.36 7.00 -3.98
CA ILE A 46 11.88 8.15 -4.73
C ILE A 46 13.07 8.78 -3.99
N GLN A 47 12.99 8.95 -2.67
CA GLN A 47 14.07 9.53 -1.88
C GLN A 47 15.31 8.64 -1.85
N LEU A 48 15.14 7.32 -1.90
CA LEU A 48 16.23 6.35 -2.01
C LEU A 48 16.94 6.46 -3.36
N ILE A 49 16.16 6.62 -4.45
CA ILE A 49 16.68 6.71 -5.83
C ILE A 49 17.33 8.06 -6.13
N MET A 50 16.73 9.18 -5.69
CA MET A 50 17.30 10.52 -5.91
C MET A 50 18.61 10.75 -5.14
N GLY A 51 18.95 9.89 -4.18
CA GLY A 51 20.16 10.02 -3.37
C GLY A 51 20.09 11.15 -2.33
N GLY A 52 21.18 11.35 -1.59
CA GLY A 52 21.27 12.36 -0.50
C GLY A 52 21.86 11.84 0.83
N ARG A 53 22.15 10.54 0.95
CA ARG A 53 23.03 9.94 1.96
C ARG A 53 23.97 8.93 1.30
N LYS A 54 25.01 8.48 2.03
CA LYS A 54 26.26 7.79 1.61
C LYS A 54 26.17 6.54 0.68
N TYR A 55 24.99 6.13 0.23
CA TYR A 55 24.79 4.96 -0.63
C TYR A 55 24.18 5.42 -1.96
N GLU A 56 25.04 5.65 -2.95
CA GLU A 56 24.61 5.78 -4.35
C GLU A 56 24.20 4.40 -4.87
N ILE A 57 23.06 4.35 -5.56
CA ILE A 57 22.57 3.14 -6.22
C ILE A 57 23.52 2.84 -7.39
N SER A 58 24.03 1.60 -7.46
CA SER A 58 24.87 1.18 -8.58
C SER A 58 24.06 1.26 -9.89
N PRO A 59 24.65 1.59 -11.04
CA PRO A 59 23.96 1.54 -12.34
C PRO A 59 23.22 0.23 -12.61
N GLU A 60 23.70 -0.87 -12.01
CA GLU A 60 23.11 -2.20 -12.04
C GLU A 60 21.74 -2.28 -11.36
N ASP A 61 21.57 -1.56 -10.25
CA ASP A 61 20.38 -1.56 -9.40
C ASP A 61 19.34 -0.52 -9.86
N TYR A 62 19.72 0.41 -10.75
CA TYR A 62 18.84 1.48 -11.22
C TYR A 62 17.65 0.95 -12.04
N ILE A 63 17.87 -0.09 -12.85
CA ILE A 63 16.80 -0.75 -13.63
C ILE A 63 15.80 -1.40 -12.68
N PHE A 64 16.30 -2.10 -11.65
CA PHE A 64 15.45 -2.73 -10.65
C PHE A 64 14.64 -1.70 -9.86
N ALA A 65 15.29 -0.61 -9.43
CA ALA A 65 14.62 0.48 -8.72
C ALA A 65 13.53 1.16 -9.57
N ALA A 66 13.77 1.35 -10.87
CA ALA A 66 12.77 1.89 -11.79
C ALA A 66 11.55 0.96 -11.96
N ILE A 67 11.77 -0.36 -12.04
CA ILE A 67 10.69 -1.35 -12.09
C ILE A 67 9.87 -1.31 -10.80
N GLN A 68 10.53 -1.24 -9.64
CA GLN A 68 9.85 -1.15 -8.34
C GLN A 68 8.96 0.09 -8.27
N LEU A 69 9.51 1.26 -8.64
CA LEU A 69 8.77 2.52 -8.68
C LEU A 69 7.53 2.44 -9.57
N PHE A 70 7.65 1.79 -10.73
CA PHE A 70 6.55 1.60 -11.65
C PHE A 70 5.44 0.74 -11.06
N LEU A 71 5.80 -0.34 -10.35
CA LEU A 71 4.83 -1.19 -9.66
C LEU A 71 4.10 -0.42 -8.56
N ASP A 72 4.81 0.40 -7.77
CA ASP A 72 4.19 1.21 -6.71
C ASP A 72 3.17 2.21 -7.28
N ILE A 73 3.49 2.86 -8.40
CA ILE A 73 2.57 3.76 -9.10
C ILE A 73 1.30 3.02 -9.58
N ILE A 74 1.45 1.82 -10.16
CA ILE A 74 0.29 1.01 -10.60
C ILE A 74 -0.61 0.67 -9.41
N ILE A 75 -0.01 0.26 -8.28
CA ILE A 75 -0.77 -0.12 -7.09
C ILE A 75 -1.54 1.07 -6.53
N ILE A 76 -0.90 2.24 -6.43
CA ILE A 76 -1.58 3.49 -6.02
C ILE A 76 -2.75 3.79 -6.96
N PHE A 77 -2.54 3.68 -8.28
CA PHE A 77 -3.59 3.94 -9.26
C PHE A 77 -4.78 2.99 -9.12
N TRP A 78 -4.55 1.69 -8.84
CA TRP A 78 -5.62 0.74 -8.55
C TRP A 78 -6.43 1.12 -7.30
N TYR A 79 -5.78 1.55 -6.22
CA TYR A 79 -6.51 2.02 -5.03
C TYR A 79 -7.31 3.30 -5.31
N LEU A 80 -6.75 4.23 -6.08
CA LEU A 80 -7.48 5.43 -6.51
C LEU A 80 -8.69 5.07 -7.39
N LEU A 81 -8.55 4.13 -8.32
CA LEU A 81 -9.66 3.61 -9.11
C LEU A 81 -10.73 2.94 -8.24
N ALA A 82 -10.35 2.20 -7.20
CA ALA A 82 -11.30 1.60 -6.26
C ALA A 82 -12.13 2.66 -5.51
N ILE A 83 -11.53 3.82 -5.20
CA ILE A 83 -12.19 4.92 -4.49
C ILE A 83 -13.07 5.75 -5.45
N PHE A 84 -12.53 6.16 -6.61
CA PHE A 84 -13.18 7.11 -7.52
C PHE A 84 -13.94 6.46 -8.68
N GLY A 85 -13.57 5.24 -9.07
CA GLY A 85 -14.17 4.52 -10.21
C GLY A 85 -15.58 3.98 -9.94
N GLY A 86 -15.99 3.88 -8.67
CA GLY A 86 -17.31 3.39 -8.25
C GLY A 86 -18.47 4.38 -8.46
N GLY A 87 -18.20 5.57 -9.00
CA GLY A 87 -19.19 6.63 -9.25
C GLY A 87 -20.02 6.47 -10.53
N ARG A 88 -19.81 5.40 -11.31
CA ARG A 88 -20.68 5.08 -12.46
C ARG A 88 -21.88 4.24 -12.00
N LYS A 89 -22.93 4.93 -11.59
CA LYS A 89 -24.32 4.56 -11.85
C LYS A 89 -25.01 5.75 -12.49
#